data_AF-A0A7W1PS67-F1
#
_entry.id   AF-A0A7W1PS67-F1
#
_cell.length_a   1.000
_cell.length_b   1.000
_cell.length_c   1.000
_cell.angle_alpha   90.00
_cell.angle_beta   90.00
_cell.angle_gamma   90.00
#
_symmetry.space_group_name_H-M   'P 1'
#
loop_
_entity.id
_entity.type
_entity.pdbx_description
1 polymer ?
#
loop_
_entity_poly.entity_id
_entity_poly.type
_entity_poly.pdbx_seq_one_letter_code
_entity_poly.pdbx_strand_id
1 'polypeptide(L)'
;CHIGHVYTEGLLSEKQSEALEKSLWVCIRMLEEQRNMLLTIAGREENLGHPNTASAEKERAAEFNNHIAILKNLLLSIGNSEEKGSD
;
A
#
# COMPACT_ATOMS: atom_id res chain seq x y z
N CYS A 1 -38.46 5.47 -17.02
CA CYS A 1 -37.05 5.02 -16.95
C CYS A 1 -36.50 5.30 -15.55
N HIS A 2 -36.38 4.28 -14.70
CA HIS A 2 -35.81 4.40 -13.34
C HIS A 2 -34.81 3.27 -13.02
N ILE A 3 -34.78 2.20 -13.82
CA ILE A 3 -34.01 0.98 -13.56
C ILE A 3 -32.62 1.02 -14.22
N GLY A 4 -32.41 1.91 -15.20
CA GLY A 4 -31.13 2.02 -15.93
C GLY A 4 -30.07 2.91 -15.29
N HIS A 5 -30.46 3.95 -14.53
CA HIS A 5 -29.51 4.91 -13.96
C HIS A 5 -28.90 4.43 -12.64
N VAL A 6 -29.70 3.81 -11.78
CA VAL A 6 -29.23 3.24 -10.50
C VAL A 6 -28.29 2.06 -10.73
N TYR A 7 -28.53 1.25 -11.77
CA TYR A 7 -27.65 0.13 -12.13
C TYR A 7 -26.27 0.58 -12.66
N THR A 8 -26.19 1.76 -13.28
CA THR A 8 -24.93 2.31 -13.78
C THR A 8 -24.10 3.03 -12.72
N GLU A 9 -24.70 3.64 -11.72
CA GLU A 9 -23.97 4.37 -10.66
C GLU A 9 -23.25 3.43 -9.69
N GLY A 10 -23.94 2.37 -9.22
CA GLY A 10 -23.34 1.36 -8.34
C GLY A 10 -22.17 0.63 -9.01
N LEU A 11 -22.37 0.17 -10.25
CA LEU A 11 -21.35 -0.55 -11.01
C LEU A 11 -20.13 0.34 -11.36
N LEU A 12 -20.34 1.64 -11.55
CA LEU A 12 -19.25 2.59 -11.82
C LEU A 12 -18.46 2.92 -10.56
N SER A 13 -19.12 2.99 -9.39
CA SER A 13 -18.46 3.18 -8.10
C SER A 13 -17.63 1.94 -7.72
N GLU A 14 -18.18 0.75 -7.92
CA GLU A 14 -17.52 -0.54 -7.65
C GLU A 14 -16.28 -0.74 -8.54
N LYS A 15 -16.38 -0.46 -9.85
CA LYS A 15 -15.22 -0.52 -10.75
C LYS A 15 -14.12 0.49 -10.43
N GLN A 16 -14.48 1.66 -9.92
CA GLN A 16 -13.50 2.64 -9.45
C GLN A 16 -12.81 2.18 -8.16
N SER A 17 -13.56 1.57 -7.24
CA SER A 17 -13.02 0.95 -6.02
C SER A 17 -12.02 -0.16 -6.35
N GLU A 18 -12.36 -1.07 -7.26
CA GLU A 18 -11.50 -2.17 -7.69
C GLU A 18 -10.19 -1.67 -8.35
N ALA A 19 -10.28 -0.65 -9.21
CA ALA A 19 -9.11 -0.06 -9.87
C ALA A 19 -8.17 0.65 -8.86
N LEU A 20 -8.76 1.30 -7.86
CA LEU A 20 -8.02 1.95 -6.78
C LEU A 20 -7.35 0.91 -5.87
N GLU A 21 -8.05 -0.16 -5.50
CA GLU A 21 -7.51 -1.26 -4.70
C GLU A 21 -6.29 -1.90 -5.39
N LYS A 22 -6.43 -2.22 -6.68
CA LYS A 22 -5.33 -2.78 -7.49
C LYS A 22 -4.12 -1.84 -7.53
N SER A 23 -4.35 -0.54 -7.70
CA SER A 23 -3.28 0.46 -7.71
C SER A 23 -2.58 0.54 -6.35
N LEU A 24 -3.34 0.49 -5.25
CA LEU A 24 -2.78 0.48 -3.89
C LEU A 24 -1.94 -0.77 -3.64
N TRP A 25 -2.37 -1.94 -4.10
CA TRP A 25 -1.57 -3.17 -4.00
C TRP A 25 -0.23 -3.07 -4.73
N VAL A 26 -0.23 -2.49 -5.93
CA VAL A 26 1.02 -2.21 -6.67
C VAL A 26 1.91 -1.26 -5.88
N CYS A 27 1.37 -0.16 -5.35
CA CYS A 27 2.12 0.79 -4.53
C CYS A 27 2.74 0.13 -3.29
N ILE A 28 1.97 -0.69 -2.56
CA ILE A 28 2.47 -1.42 -1.39
C ILE A 28 3.65 -2.30 -1.76
N ARG A 29 3.52 -3.06 -2.85
CA ARG A 29 4.59 -3.93 -3.33
C ARG A 29 5.85 -3.15 -3.68
N MET A 30 5.70 -2.01 -4.37
CA MET A 30 6.84 -1.14 -4.70
C MET A 30 7.54 -0.61 -3.45
N LEU A 31 6.79 -0.23 -2.42
CA LEU A 31 7.37 0.24 -1.14
C LEU A 31 8.07 -0.90 -0.38
N GLU A 32 7.52 -2.12 -0.43
CA GLU A 32 8.15 -3.31 0.15
C GLU A 32 9.47 -3.64 -0.56
N GLU A 33 9.51 -3.54 -1.88
CA GLU A 33 10.72 -3.72 -2.69
C GLU A 33 11.77 -2.65 -2.36
N GLN A 34 11.36 -1.37 -2.28
CA GLN A 34 12.26 -0.28 -1.90
C GLN A 34 12.81 -0.44 -0.48
N ARG A 35 11.97 -0.83 0.49
CA ARG A 35 12.41 -1.15 1.85
C ARG A 35 13.43 -2.29 1.87
N ASN A 36 13.16 -3.38 1.15
CA ASN A 36 14.07 -4.53 1.11
C ASN A 36 15.42 -4.18 0.50
N MET A 37 15.43 -3.29 -0.52
CA MET A 37 16.65 -2.73 -1.09
C MET A 37 17.46 -1.94 -0.05
N LEU A 38 16.82 -1.05 0.73
CA LEU A 38 17.49 -0.29 1.79
C LEU A 38 18.10 -1.20 2.86
N LEU A 39 17.39 -2.25 3.27
CA LEU A 39 17.91 -3.24 4.22
C LEU A 39 19.12 -4.00 3.64
N THR A 40 19.11 -4.30 2.34
CA THR A 40 20.24 -4.93 1.65
C THR A 40 21.47 -4.01 1.64
N ILE A 41 21.27 -2.72 1.34
CA ILE A 41 22.33 -1.71 1.40
C ILE A 41 22.86 -1.58 2.82
N ALA A 42 21.98 -1.48 3.82
CA ALA A 42 22.38 -1.37 5.21
C ALA A 42 23.27 -2.55 5.66
N GLY A 43 22.90 -3.78 5.32
CA GLY A 43 23.70 -4.96 5.61
C GLY A 43 25.06 -4.94 4.92
N ARG A 44 25.14 -4.41 3.69
CA ARG A 44 26.41 -4.22 2.98
C ARG A 44 27.29 -3.17 3.66
N GLU A 45 26.74 -2.01 4.01
CA GLU A 45 27.48 -0.94 4.68
C GLU A 45 28.00 -1.35 6.06
N GLU A 46 27.23 -2.18 6.79
CA GLU A 46 27.66 -2.77 8.05
C GLU A 46 28.88 -3.68 7.86
N ASN A 47 28.87 -4.54 6.83
CA ASN A 47 30.01 -5.40 6.48
C ASN A 47 31.25 -4.61 6.01
N LEU A 48 31.06 -3.41 5.43
CA LEU A 48 32.15 -2.52 5.00
C LEU A 48 32.71 -1.67 6.15
N GLY A 49 32.14 -1.76 7.36
CA GLY A 49 32.59 -0.98 8.51
C GLY A 49 32.03 0.45 8.54
N HIS A 50 30.89 0.70 7.90
CA HIS A 50 30.18 1.98 7.90
C HIS A 50 28.88 1.92 8.72
N PRO A 51 28.95 1.78 10.07
CA PRO A 51 27.78 1.56 10.90
C PRO A 51 26.78 2.73 10.90
N ASN A 52 27.28 3.97 10.74
CA ASN A 52 26.41 5.16 10.69
C ASN A 52 25.54 5.16 9.43
N THR A 53 26.12 4.84 8.27
CA THR A 53 25.39 4.72 7.01
C THR A 53 24.39 3.55 7.09
N ALA A 54 24.82 2.40 7.60
CA ALA A 54 23.92 1.27 7.80
C ALA A 54 22.72 1.62 8.70
N SER A 55 22.95 2.39 9.77
CA SER A 55 21.89 2.87 10.66
C SER A 55 20.92 3.81 9.93
N ALA A 56 21.42 4.76 9.15
CA ALA A 56 20.57 5.70 8.40
C ALA A 56 19.68 4.97 7.38
N GLU A 57 20.22 3.98 6.66
CA GLU A 57 19.44 3.17 5.72
C GLU A 57 18.40 2.29 6.43
N LYS A 58 18.71 1.76 7.63
CA LYS A 58 17.75 1.02 8.48
C LYS A 58 16.61 1.93 8.96
N GLU A 59 16.92 3.16 9.36
CA GLU A 59 15.91 4.15 9.78
C GLU A 59 14.97 4.49 8.63
N ARG A 60 15.53 4.75 7.44
CA ARG A 60 14.73 4.97 6.23
C ARG A 60 13.85 3.78 5.87
N ALA A 61 14.36 2.56 6.01
CA ALA A 61 13.56 1.35 5.81
C ALA A 61 12.39 1.25 6.82
N ALA A 62 12.57 1.74 8.05
CA ALA A 62 11.51 1.80 9.04
C ALA A 62 10.42 2.82 8.67
N GLU A 63 10.77 3.95 8.06
CA GLU A 63 9.78 4.90 7.52
C GLU A 63 8.90 4.25 6.44
N PHE A 64 9.51 3.48 5.52
CA PHE A 64 8.75 2.72 4.52
C PHE A 64 7.79 1.71 5.16
N ASN A 65 8.18 1.05 6.25
CA ASN A 65 7.28 0.17 6.99
C ASN A 65 6.04 0.90 7.51
N ASN A 66 6.20 2.14 8.01
CA ASN A 66 5.07 2.94 8.48
C ASN A 66 4.11 3.28 7.33
N HIS A 67 4.64 3.67 6.16
CA HIS A 67 3.82 3.93 4.98
C HIS A 67 3.08 2.68 4.49
N ILE A 68 3.76 1.53 4.44
CA ILE A 68 3.14 0.24 4.08
C ILE A 68 2.00 -0.09 5.04
N ALA A 69 2.19 0.09 6.35
CA ALA A 69 1.16 -0.18 7.36
C ALA A 69 -0.07 0.72 7.17
N ILE A 70 0.13 2.01 6.91
CA ILE A 70 -0.96 2.95 6.64
C ILE A 70 -1.76 2.53 5.40
N LEU A 71 -1.07 2.19 4.31
CA LEU A 71 -1.74 1.78 3.06
C LEU A 71 -2.49 0.45 3.21
N LYS A 72 -1.94 -0.51 3.96
CA LYS A 72 -2.65 -1.76 4.29
C LYS A 72 -3.92 -1.51 5.11
N ASN A 73 -3.85 -0.61 6.10
CA ASN A 73 -5.03 -0.23 6.88
C ASN A 73 -6.09 0.48 6.02
N LEU A 74 -5.65 1.34 5.08
CA LEU A 74 -6.55 1.98 4.12
C LEU A 74 -7.25 0.95 3.24
N LEU A 75 -6.53 -0.03 2.69
CA LEU A 75 -7.11 -1.12 1.91
C LEU A 75 -8.18 -1.90 2.71
N LEU A 76 -7.88 -2.25 3.96
CA LEU A 76 -8.84 -2.93 4.83
C LEU A 76 -10.10 -2.08 5.08
N SER A 77 -9.95 -0.76 5.21
CA SER A 77 -11.10 0.14 5.38
C SER A 77 -11.98 0.22 4.14
N ILE A 78 -11.38 0.17 2.94
CA ILE A 78 -12.11 0.19 1.66
C ILE A 78 -12.88 -1.12 1.47
N GLY A 79 -12.24 -2.28 1.71
CA GLY A 79 -12.91 -3.58 1.62
C GLY A 79 -14.08 -3.74 2.59
N ASN A 80 -13.97 -3.20 3.81
CA ASN A 80 -15.05 -3.26 4.81
C ASN A 80 -16.24 -2.32 4.52
N SER A 81 -16.05 -1.27 3.71
CA SER A 81 -17.14 -0.37 3.34
C SER A 81 -18.10 -0.95 2.29
N GLU A 82 -17.68 -1.98 1.54
CA GLU A 82 -18.52 -2.61 0.51
C GLU A 82 -19.50 -3.65 1.09
N GLU A 83 -19.20 -4.27 2.24
CA GLU A 83 -20.08 -5.25 2.90
C GLU A 83 -21.35 -4.64 3.53
N LYS A 84 -21.36 -3.32 3.81
CA LYS A 84 -22.49 -2.65 4.50
C LYS A 84 -23.56 -2.06 3.58
N GLY A 85 -23.46 -2.26 2.26
CA GLY A 85 -24.41 -1.75 1.26
C GLY A 85 -25.55 -2.70 0.86
N SER A 86 -25.64 -3.90 1.46
CA SER A 86 -26.68 -4.89 1.20
C SER A 86 -27.57 -5.10 2.43
N ASP A 87 -28.43 -4.12 2.74
CA ASP A 87 -29.63 -4.29 3.58
C ASP A 87 -30.72 -3.33 3.08
#